data_AF-A0A8C4WBW2-F1
#
_entry.id   AF-A0A8C4WBW2-F1
#
_cell.length_a   1.000
_cell.length_b   1.000
_cell.length_c   1.000
_cell.angle_alpha   90.00
_cell.angle_beta   90.00
_cell.angle_gamma   90.00
#
_symmetry.space_group_name_H-M   'P 1'
#
loop_
_entity.id
_entity.type
_entity.pdbx_description
1 polymer ?
#
loop_
_entity_poly.entity_id
_entity_poly.type
_entity_poly.pdbx_seq_one_letter_code
_entity_poly.pdbx_strand_id
1 'polypeptide(L)'
;DGLRKRRSSHSKKKPAEEPVITSPSMDSLGFQAMDSNVPGLSQVILKKLNMKSYDEYKSVMDGKKLGMDFGIRTYFDMFQKMEDTFKFCAECKKLPDALPDPRSLRRCKRCQNVYYCNSECQQANWPVHKKLCKKLRLVALDRLVEWLVFTGRFAAYIQQKGKRGPL
;
A
#
# COMPACT_ATOMS: atom_id res chain seq x y z
N ASP A 1 12.82 -12.81 70.52
CA ASP A 1 11.78 -13.10 69.52
C ASP A 1 10.94 -11.88 69.19
N GLY A 2 10.61 -11.66 67.91
CA GLY A 2 9.52 -10.75 67.52
C GLY A 2 9.82 -9.65 66.49
N LEU A 3 10.55 -9.92 65.41
CA LEU A 3 10.62 -8.99 64.27
C LEU A 3 9.34 -9.12 63.40
N ARG A 4 8.45 -8.14 63.54
CA ARG A 4 7.15 -8.01 62.87
C ARG A 4 7.33 -7.79 61.35
N LYS A 5 7.31 -8.86 60.55
CA LYS A 5 7.29 -8.76 59.07
C LYS A 5 5.90 -8.37 58.57
N ARG A 6 5.79 -7.19 57.98
CA ARG A 6 4.60 -6.70 57.25
C ARG A 6 4.36 -7.56 55.99
N ARG A 7 3.10 -7.97 55.80
CA ARG A 7 2.58 -8.66 54.61
C ARG A 7 2.60 -7.71 53.39
N SER A 8 2.99 -8.23 52.23
CA SER A 8 2.68 -7.65 50.92
C SER A 8 2.05 -8.74 50.07
N SER A 9 0.75 -8.61 49.84
CA SER A 9 -0.05 -9.47 48.95
C SER A 9 0.20 -9.07 47.50
N HIS A 10 0.93 -9.89 46.75
CA HIS A 10 1.04 -9.75 45.30
C HIS A 10 -0.28 -10.21 44.65
N SER A 11 -1.15 -9.26 44.32
CA SER A 11 -2.23 -9.46 43.35
C SER A 11 -1.60 -9.65 41.97
N LYS A 12 -1.63 -10.88 41.46
CA LYS A 12 -1.31 -11.20 40.07
C LYS A 12 -2.31 -10.48 39.16
N LYS A 13 -1.89 -9.38 38.53
CA LYS A 13 -2.66 -8.72 37.48
C LYS A 13 -2.67 -9.60 36.23
N LYS A 14 -3.87 -9.91 35.75
CA LYS A 14 -4.16 -10.58 34.48
C LYS A 14 -3.65 -9.66 33.33
N PRO A 15 -2.93 -10.17 32.31
CA PRO A 15 -2.54 -9.33 31.18
C PRO A 15 -3.79 -8.79 30.48
N ALA A 16 -3.79 -7.49 30.20
CA ALA A 16 -4.82 -6.86 29.40
C ALA A 16 -4.76 -7.44 27.99
N GLU A 17 -5.91 -7.92 27.51
CA GLU A 17 -6.10 -8.36 26.13
C GLU A 17 -5.97 -7.11 25.24
N GLU A 18 -4.91 -7.06 24.41
CA GLU A 18 -4.79 -6.01 23.41
C GLU A 18 -5.98 -6.12 22.45
N PRO A 19 -6.58 -4.99 22.03
CA PRO A 19 -7.67 -5.04 21.06
C PRO A 19 -7.15 -5.70 19.78
N VAL A 20 -7.67 -6.89 19.48
CA VAL A 20 -7.41 -7.55 18.20
C VAL A 20 -7.90 -6.59 17.12
N ILE A 21 -6.96 -5.97 16.42
CA ILE A 21 -7.26 -5.18 15.24
C ILE A 21 -7.76 -6.17 14.20
N THR A 22 -9.07 -6.36 14.13
CA THR A 22 -9.69 -7.14 13.07
C THR A 22 -9.48 -6.37 11.77
N SER A 23 -8.37 -6.62 11.10
CA SER A 23 -8.14 -6.09 9.77
C SER A 23 -9.24 -6.62 8.85
N PRO A 24 -9.78 -5.79 7.93
CA PRO A 24 -10.72 -6.29 6.93
C PRO A 24 -10.06 -7.43 6.14
N SER A 25 -10.58 -8.65 6.29
CA SER A 25 -10.12 -9.81 5.52
C SER A 25 -10.74 -9.76 4.12
N MET A 26 -9.91 -9.88 3.09
CA MET A 26 -10.37 -9.82 1.71
C MET A 26 -10.92 -11.18 1.29
N ASP A 27 -12.24 -11.28 1.13
CA ASP A 27 -12.92 -12.49 0.71
C ASP A 27 -12.95 -12.66 -0.82
N SER A 28 -13.52 -13.76 -1.29
CA SER A 28 -13.60 -14.08 -2.72
C SER A 28 -14.46 -13.06 -3.47
N LEU A 29 -15.52 -12.56 -2.84
CA LEU A 29 -16.39 -11.52 -3.40
C LEU A 29 -15.63 -10.20 -3.56
N GLY A 30 -14.76 -9.85 -2.60
CA GLY A 30 -13.87 -8.71 -2.68
C GLY A 30 -12.91 -8.80 -3.86
N PHE A 31 -12.32 -9.98 -4.11
CA PHE A 31 -11.48 -10.22 -5.29
C PHE A 31 -12.26 -10.04 -6.60
N GLN A 32 -13.47 -10.59 -6.69
CA GLN A 32 -14.33 -10.44 -7.85
C GLN A 32 -14.78 -8.99 -8.08
N ALA A 33 -15.08 -8.26 -7.00
CA ALA A 33 -15.46 -6.86 -7.08
C ALA A 33 -14.31 -5.98 -7.59
N MET A 34 -13.07 -6.26 -7.19
CA MET A 34 -11.88 -5.59 -7.73
C MET A 34 -11.75 -5.81 -9.23
N ASP A 35 -11.89 -7.06 -9.70
CA ASP A 35 -11.83 -7.38 -11.13
C ASP A 35 -12.96 -6.78 -11.94
N SER A 36 -14.16 -6.70 -11.37
CA SER A 36 -15.30 -6.07 -12.04
C SER A 36 -15.05 -4.56 -12.25
N ASN A 37 -14.39 -3.90 -11.28
CA ASN A 37 -14.04 -2.49 -11.38
C ASN A 37 -12.81 -2.24 -12.27
N VAL A 38 -11.83 -3.14 -12.22
CA VAL A 38 -10.56 -3.07 -12.97
C VAL A 38 -10.27 -4.47 -13.50
N PRO A 39 -10.64 -4.78 -14.75
CA PRO A 39 -10.50 -6.12 -15.31
C PRO A 39 -9.06 -6.64 -15.22
N GLY A 40 -8.87 -7.74 -14.49
CA GLY A 40 -7.59 -8.42 -14.31
C GLY A 40 -6.74 -7.93 -13.13
N LEU A 41 -7.24 -7.01 -12.31
CA LEU A 41 -6.52 -6.47 -11.16
C LEU A 41 -6.18 -7.56 -10.13
N SER A 42 -7.08 -8.50 -9.87
CA SER A 42 -6.85 -9.62 -8.96
C SER A 42 -5.65 -10.45 -9.39
N GLN A 43 -5.50 -10.69 -10.70
CA GLN A 43 -4.40 -11.44 -11.27
C GLN A 43 -3.07 -10.69 -11.12
N VAL A 44 -3.10 -9.36 -11.25
CA VAL A 44 -1.92 -8.54 -10.95
C VAL A 44 -1.54 -8.63 -9.48
N ILE A 45 -2.50 -8.54 -8.56
CA ILE A 45 -2.26 -8.69 -7.12
C ILE A 45 -1.59 -10.03 -6.84
N LEU A 46 -2.18 -11.13 -7.31
CA LEU A 46 -1.64 -12.48 -7.11
C LEU A 46 -0.23 -12.61 -7.69
N LYS A 47 -0.01 -12.16 -8.94
CA LYS A 47 1.31 -12.17 -9.58
C LYS A 47 2.34 -11.38 -8.78
N LYS A 48 1.98 -10.21 -8.23
CA LYS A 48 2.89 -9.38 -7.43
C LYS A 48 3.21 -10.01 -6.08
N LEU A 49 2.31 -10.83 -5.54
CA LEU A 49 2.51 -11.63 -4.33
C LEU A 49 3.14 -13.01 -4.60
N ASN A 50 3.52 -13.33 -5.84
CA ASN A 50 4.00 -14.65 -6.28
C ASN A 50 3.00 -15.79 -5.98
N MET A 51 1.70 -15.51 -6.10
CA MET A 51 0.60 -16.45 -5.89
C MET A 51 -0.08 -16.81 -7.21
N LYS A 52 -0.66 -18.01 -7.26
CA LYS A 52 -1.33 -18.53 -8.45
C LYS A 52 -2.86 -18.47 -8.38
N SER A 53 -3.43 -18.38 -7.18
CA SER A 53 -4.89 -18.39 -6.99
C SER A 53 -5.32 -17.67 -5.72
N TYR A 54 -6.62 -17.32 -5.67
CA TYR A 54 -7.25 -16.80 -4.47
C TYR A 54 -7.17 -17.78 -3.30
N ASP A 55 -7.31 -19.09 -3.53
CA ASP A 55 -7.22 -20.09 -2.47
C ASP A 55 -5.82 -20.15 -1.84
N GLU A 56 -4.78 -19.96 -2.65
CA GLU A 56 -3.41 -19.85 -2.14
C GLU A 56 -3.24 -18.57 -1.31
N TYR A 57 -3.72 -17.44 -1.81
CA TYR A 57 -3.74 -16.17 -1.07
C TYR A 57 -4.46 -16.35 0.28
N LYS A 58 -5.68 -16.91 0.27
CA LYS A 58 -6.49 -17.13 1.46
C LYS A 58 -5.80 -18.06 2.46
N SER A 59 -5.19 -19.15 1.99
CA SER A 59 -4.49 -20.10 2.85
C SER A 59 -3.29 -19.47 3.57
N VAL A 60 -2.59 -18.54 2.91
CA VAL A 60 -1.49 -17.77 3.50
C VAL A 60 -2.02 -16.76 4.53
N MET A 61 -3.08 -16.03 4.19
CA MET A 61 -3.68 -15.05 5.10
C MET A 61 -4.29 -15.71 6.35
N ASP A 62 -4.84 -16.93 6.20
CA ASP A 62 -5.33 -17.75 7.31
C ASP A 62 -4.20 -18.39 8.16
N GLY A 63 -2.93 -18.15 7.81
CA GLY A 63 -1.78 -18.73 8.50
C GLY A 63 -1.59 -20.23 8.30
N LYS A 64 -2.34 -20.85 7.36
CA LYS A 64 -2.32 -22.30 7.10
C LYS A 64 -1.10 -22.74 6.29
N LYS A 65 -0.40 -21.81 5.65
CA LYS A 65 0.78 -22.07 4.82
C LYS A 65 1.93 -21.13 5.23
N LEU A 66 2.91 -21.67 5.97
CA LEU A 66 4.15 -20.96 6.30
C LEU A 66 5.22 -21.20 5.21
N GLY A 67 6.09 -20.21 5.01
CA GLY A 67 7.30 -20.36 4.17
C GLY A 67 7.15 -20.04 2.68
N MET A 68 6.13 -19.27 2.28
CA MET A 68 6.04 -18.77 0.90
C MET A 68 6.93 -17.53 0.68
N ASP A 69 7.75 -17.56 -0.38
CA ASP A 69 8.53 -16.41 -0.83
C ASP A 69 7.65 -15.47 -1.66
N PHE A 70 7.22 -14.35 -1.06
CA PHE A 70 6.53 -13.26 -1.75
C PHE A 70 7.41 -12.54 -2.79
N GLY A 71 8.69 -12.91 -2.89
CA GLY A 71 9.68 -12.26 -3.74
C GLY A 71 10.00 -10.84 -3.28
N ILE A 72 9.80 -10.55 -2.00
CA ILE A 72 10.10 -9.26 -1.38
C ILE A 72 11.43 -9.42 -0.64
N ARG A 73 12.52 -9.09 -1.32
CA ARG A 73 13.88 -9.23 -0.76
C ARG A 73 14.38 -7.93 -0.15
N THR A 74 13.82 -6.82 -0.61
CA THR A 74 14.15 -5.48 -0.16
C THR A 74 12.86 -4.65 0.02
N TYR A 75 12.96 -3.56 0.79
CA TYR A 75 11.88 -2.57 0.83
C TYR A 75 11.57 -2.01 -0.55
N PHE A 76 12.60 -1.83 -1.39
CA PHE A 76 12.39 -1.38 -2.76
C PHE A 76 11.48 -2.33 -3.54
N ASP A 77 11.69 -3.65 -3.43
CA ASP A 77 10.83 -4.66 -4.06
C ASP A 77 9.40 -4.57 -3.55
N MET A 78 9.24 -4.39 -2.23
CA MET A 78 7.92 -4.23 -1.60
C MET A 78 7.19 -3.02 -2.20
N PHE A 79 7.83 -1.84 -2.19
CA PHE A 79 7.23 -0.61 -2.70
C PHE A 79 6.94 -0.70 -4.20
N GLN A 80 7.85 -1.24 -5.00
CA GLN A 80 7.65 -1.40 -6.43
C GLN A 80 6.49 -2.36 -6.73
N LYS A 81 6.41 -3.50 -6.02
CA LYS A 81 5.32 -4.46 -6.17
C LYS A 81 3.98 -3.84 -5.78
N MET A 82 3.93 -3.06 -4.69
CA MET A 82 2.71 -2.34 -4.29
C MET A 82 2.31 -1.27 -5.30
N GLU A 83 3.25 -0.46 -5.79
CA GLU A 83 2.96 0.59 -6.79
C GLU A 83 2.44 -0.03 -8.10
N ASP A 84 3.08 -1.11 -8.56
CA ASP A 84 2.69 -1.79 -9.80
C ASP A 84 1.28 -2.40 -9.74
N THR A 85 0.83 -2.85 -8.56
CA THR A 85 -0.54 -3.36 -8.37
C THR A 85 -1.59 -2.31 -8.69
N PHE A 86 -1.32 -1.04 -8.40
CA PHE A 86 -2.28 0.05 -8.62
C PHE A 86 -1.99 0.87 -9.89
N LYS A 87 -1.13 0.36 -10.77
CA LYS A 87 -0.73 1.02 -12.01
C LYS A 87 -1.70 0.71 -13.15
N PHE A 88 -2.87 1.34 -13.14
CA PHE A 88 -3.87 1.25 -14.22
C PHE A 88 -4.48 2.61 -14.55
N CYS A 89 -5.11 2.74 -15.73
CA CYS A 89 -5.74 3.99 -16.12
C CYS A 89 -6.94 4.29 -15.22
N ALA A 90 -6.95 5.45 -14.57
CA ALA A 90 -8.02 5.84 -13.66
C ALA A 90 -9.36 6.08 -14.38
N GLU A 91 -9.34 6.35 -15.69
CA GLU A 91 -10.53 6.53 -16.52
C GLU A 91 -10.99 5.20 -17.13
N CYS A 92 -10.25 4.67 -18.11
CA CYS A 92 -10.66 3.50 -18.88
C CYS A 92 -10.35 2.14 -18.21
N LYS A 93 -9.78 2.15 -17.00
CA LYS A 93 -9.48 0.97 -16.17
C LYS A 93 -8.51 -0.05 -16.79
N LYS A 94 -7.91 0.25 -17.95
CA LYS A 94 -6.93 -0.63 -18.59
C LYS A 94 -5.65 -0.72 -17.76
N LEU A 95 -5.21 -1.97 -17.56
CA LEU A 95 -3.89 -2.32 -17.03
C LEU A 95 -2.81 -2.10 -18.09
N PRO A 96 -1.51 -2.05 -17.72
CA PRO A 96 -0.42 -1.80 -18.65
C PRO A 96 -0.37 -2.81 -19.79
N ASP A 97 -0.61 -4.09 -19.49
CA ASP A 97 -0.58 -5.19 -20.46
C ASP A 97 -1.77 -5.14 -21.44
N ALA A 98 -2.82 -4.37 -21.13
CA ALA A 98 -4.00 -4.16 -21.98
C ALA A 98 -3.90 -2.88 -22.84
N LEU A 99 -2.76 -2.17 -22.80
CA LEU A 99 -2.51 -0.99 -23.63
C LEU A 99 -1.68 -1.35 -24.86
N PRO A 100 -1.84 -0.60 -25.97
CA PRO A 100 -0.96 -0.76 -27.15
C PRO A 100 0.52 -0.54 -26.82
N ASP A 101 0.81 0.41 -25.93
CA ASP A 101 2.13 0.63 -25.34
C ASP A 101 2.01 0.72 -23.81
N PRO A 102 2.55 -0.23 -23.05
CA PRO A 102 2.55 -0.19 -21.58
C PRO A 102 3.22 1.06 -20.99
N ARG A 103 4.12 1.72 -21.74
CA ARG A 103 4.81 2.96 -21.32
C ARG A 103 3.95 4.21 -21.50
N SER A 104 2.80 4.10 -22.16
CA SER A 104 1.84 5.20 -22.32
C SER A 104 1.20 5.61 -20.99
N LEU A 105 1.16 4.71 -20.00
CA LEU A 105 0.55 4.97 -18.71
C LEU A 105 1.38 5.96 -17.87
N ARG A 106 0.88 7.19 -17.71
CA ARG A 106 1.58 8.30 -17.07
C ARG A 106 0.83 8.80 -15.85
N ARG A 107 1.59 9.18 -14.82
CA ARG A 107 1.04 9.79 -13.61
C ARG A 107 0.50 11.19 -13.90
N CYS A 108 -0.57 11.56 -13.19
CA CYS A 108 -0.98 12.96 -13.09
C CYS A 108 0.20 13.81 -12.58
N LYS A 109 0.62 14.81 -13.35
CA LYS A 109 1.76 15.68 -13.00
C LYS A 109 1.57 16.43 -11.67
N ARG A 110 0.32 16.66 -11.25
CA ARG A 110 -0.01 17.44 -10.04
C ARG A 110 0.04 16.61 -8.77
N CYS A 111 -0.61 15.45 -8.76
CA CYS A 111 -0.71 14.63 -7.55
C CYS A 111 0.23 13.43 -7.53
N GLN A 112 0.72 12.96 -8.69
CA GLN A 112 1.56 11.78 -8.84
C GLN A 112 0.98 10.47 -8.26
N ASN A 113 -0.33 10.39 -8.01
CA ASN A 113 -0.96 9.19 -7.42
C ASN A 113 -1.84 8.39 -8.38
N VAL A 114 -2.39 9.03 -9.42
CA VAL A 114 -3.27 8.36 -10.39
C VAL A 114 -2.60 8.33 -11.76
N TYR A 115 -2.89 7.29 -12.54
CA TYR A 115 -2.32 7.09 -13.87
C TYR A 115 -3.38 7.26 -14.97
N TYR A 116 -2.93 7.70 -16.14
CA TYR A 116 -3.74 7.82 -17.35
C TYR A 116 -2.93 7.32 -18.54
N CYS A 117 -3.56 6.58 -19.45
CA CYS A 117 -2.89 6.14 -20.68
C CYS A 117 -2.64 7.27 -21.68
N ASN A 118 -3.45 8.34 -21.64
CA ASN A 118 -3.32 9.50 -22.52
C ASN A 118 -3.99 10.75 -21.90
N SER A 119 -3.86 11.90 -22.58
CA SER A 119 -4.46 13.17 -22.18
C SER A 119 -5.99 13.16 -22.22
N GLU A 120 -6.59 12.41 -23.14
CA GLU A 120 -8.05 12.29 -23.27
C GLU A 120 -8.67 11.66 -22.02
N CYS A 121 -8.13 10.52 -21.58
CA CYS A 121 -8.53 9.87 -20.33
C CYS A 121 -8.34 10.77 -19.11
N GLN A 122 -7.26 11.57 -19.08
CA GLN A 122 -7.05 12.53 -18.01
C GLN A 122 -8.11 13.64 -18.00
N GLN A 123 -8.47 14.18 -19.18
CA GLN A 123 -9.47 15.23 -19.32
C GLN A 123 -10.88 14.71 -18.96
N ALA A 124 -11.23 13.51 -19.42
CA ALA A 124 -12.49 12.86 -19.10
C ALA A 124 -12.68 12.64 -17.58
N ASN A 125 -11.64 12.19 -16.88
CA ASN A 125 -11.70 11.98 -15.42
C ASN A 125 -11.62 13.30 -14.63
N TRP A 126 -11.15 14.40 -15.23
CA TRP A 126 -10.83 15.64 -14.51
C TRP A 126 -11.96 16.18 -13.62
N PRO A 127 -13.26 16.18 -14.03
CA PRO A 127 -14.36 16.65 -13.18
C PRO A 127 -14.46 15.94 -11.83
N VAL A 128 -14.16 14.64 -11.79
CA VAL A 128 -14.15 13.82 -10.57
C VAL A 128 -12.79 13.93 -9.87
N HIS A 129 -11.71 13.73 -10.60
CA HIS A 129 -10.35 13.74 -10.04
C HIS A 129 -9.95 15.06 -9.37
N LYS A 130 -10.36 16.22 -9.91
CA LYS A 130 -9.93 17.54 -9.41
C LYS A 130 -10.24 17.76 -7.93
N LYS A 131 -11.34 17.18 -7.43
CA LYS A 131 -11.77 17.26 -6.04
C LYS A 131 -10.81 16.56 -5.08
N LEU A 132 -10.14 15.51 -5.57
CA LEU A 132 -9.23 14.66 -4.79
C LEU A 132 -7.75 14.91 -5.10
N CYS A 133 -7.43 15.52 -6.25
CA CYS A 133 -6.07 15.73 -6.73
C CYS A 133 -5.15 16.36 -5.67
N LYS A 134 -5.62 17.41 -4.98
CA LYS A 134 -4.85 18.08 -3.92
C LYS A 134 -4.60 17.16 -2.71
N LYS A 135 -5.62 16.41 -2.28
CA LYS A 135 -5.52 15.47 -1.15
C LYS A 135 -4.54 14.34 -1.48
N LEU A 136 -4.65 13.78 -2.68
CA LEU A 136 -3.75 12.74 -3.16
C LEU A 136 -2.29 13.22 -3.17
N ARG A 137 -2.02 14.46 -3.60
CA ARG A 137 -0.66 15.02 -3.53
C ARG A 137 -0.07 14.97 -2.12
N LEU A 138 -0.88 15.25 -1.10
CA LEU A 138 -0.44 15.18 0.30
C LEU A 138 -0.16 13.73 0.72
N VAL A 139 -1.02 12.77 0.33
CA VAL A 139 -0.79 11.34 0.59
C VAL A 139 0.51 10.83 -0.02
N ALA A 140 0.89 11.27 -1.22
CA ALA A 140 2.18 10.90 -1.80
C ALA A 140 3.38 11.45 -1.00
N LEU A 141 3.26 12.68 -0.49
CA LEU A 141 4.30 13.27 0.34
C LEU A 141 4.41 12.55 1.68
N ASP A 142 3.28 12.22 2.28
CA ASP A 142 3.20 11.50 3.55
C ASP A 142 3.90 10.14 3.45
N ARG A 143 3.55 9.32 2.44
CA ARG A 143 4.22 8.03 2.18
C ARG A 143 5.73 8.17 1.94
N LEU A 144 6.15 9.23 1.26
CA LEU A 144 7.58 9.51 1.05
C LEU A 144 8.28 9.88 2.37
N VAL A 145 7.64 10.72 3.19
CA VAL A 145 8.17 11.12 4.50
C VAL A 145 8.25 9.92 5.42
N GLU A 146 7.18 9.12 5.54
CA GLU A 146 7.18 7.87 6.30
C GLU A 146 8.33 6.97 5.88
N TRP A 147 8.53 6.77 4.57
CA TRP A 147 9.63 5.98 4.05
C TRP A 147 11.01 6.56 4.38
N LEU A 148 11.19 7.88 4.25
CA LEU A 148 12.45 8.56 4.56
C LEU A 148 12.77 8.49 6.07
N VAL A 149 11.76 8.60 6.92
CA VAL A 149 11.89 8.44 8.37
C VAL A 149 12.27 7.01 8.70
N PHE A 150 11.52 6.05 8.16
CA PHE A 150 11.75 4.61 8.37
C PHE A 150 13.15 4.17 7.93
N THR A 151 13.64 4.68 6.79
CA THR A 151 14.99 4.37 6.28
C THR A 151 16.10 5.19 6.92
N GLY A 152 15.80 6.12 7.83
CA GLY A 152 16.79 7.02 8.44
C GLY A 152 17.39 8.04 7.48
N ARG A 153 16.78 8.26 6.31
CA ARG A 153 17.27 9.14 5.23
C ARG A 153 16.66 10.55 5.27
N PHE A 154 15.72 10.79 6.19
CA PHE A 154 15.00 12.05 6.30
C PHE A 154 15.93 13.26 6.48
N ALA A 155 16.93 13.17 7.37
CA ALA A 155 17.88 14.26 7.60
C ALA A 155 18.67 14.66 6.34
N ALA A 156 19.16 13.67 5.59
CA ALA A 156 19.88 13.89 4.33
C ALA A 156 18.99 14.52 3.26
N TYR A 157 17.71 14.11 3.19
CA TYR A 157 16.73 14.68 2.27
C TYR A 157 16.46 16.17 2.56
N ILE A 158 16.28 16.55 3.82
CA ILE A 158 16.06 17.95 4.23
C ILE A 158 17.28 18.82 3.92
N GLN A 159 18.49 18.33 4.20
CA GLN A 159 19.73 19.04 3.87
C GLN A 159 19.88 19.28 2.36
N GLN A 160 19.49 18.31 1.51
CA GLN A 160 19.52 18.47 0.06
C GLN A 160 18.49 19.48 -0.44
N LYS A 161 17.30 19.55 0.18
CA LYS A 161 16.25 20.51 -0.16
C LYS A 161 16.60 21.94 0.28
N GLY A 162 17.19 22.11 1.47
CA GLY A 162 17.64 23.43 1.94
C GLY A 162 18.71 24.08 1.04
N LYS A 163 19.51 23.28 0.32
CA LYS A 163 20.51 23.76 -0.65
C LYS A 163 19.92 24.14 -2.01
N ARG A 164 18.73 23.64 -2.34
CA ARG A 164 17.99 24.02 -3.56
C ARG A 164 16.98 25.10 -3.15
N GLY A 165 17.43 26.35 -3.09
CA GLY A 165 16.57 27.51 -2.81
C GLY A 165 15.33 27.56 -3.74
N PRO A 166 14.35 28.44 -3.44
CA PRO A 166 13.14 28.54 -4.25
C PRO A 166 13.50 28.89 -5.71
N LEU A 167 12.99 28.09 -6.64
CA LEU A 167 12.96 28.39 -8.07
C LEU A 167 12.03 29.58 -8.34
#